data_AF-A0AAW0Q6N2-F1
#
_entry.id   AF-A0AAW0Q6N2-F1
#
_cell.length_a   1.000
_cell.length_b   1.000
_cell.length_c   1.000
_cell.angle_alpha   90.00
_cell.angle_beta   90.00
_cell.angle_gamma   90.00
#
_symmetry.space_group_name_H-M   'P 1'
#
loop_
_entity.id
_entity.type
_entity.pdbx_description
1 polymer ?
#
loop_
_entity_poly.entity_id
_entity_poly.type
_entity_poly.pdbx_seq_one_letter_code
_entity_poly.pdbx_strand_id
1 'polypeptide(L)' 'MGCDCKITHCTSIPCSTTGQAECLWTDWVIEKSMNGNQARHFSCIKRNDDSCAWYRGSAPPKKDFMDIEDP' A
#
# COMPACT_ATOMS: atom_id res chain seq x y z
N MET A 1 12.02 3.11 -5.60
CA MET A 1 11.35 2.14 -4.70
C MET A 1 9.91 1.79 -5.12
N GLY A 2 9.20 2.59 -5.93
CA GLY A 2 7.88 2.21 -6.46
C GLY A 2 7.76 2.17 -8.00
N CYS A 3 8.64 2.83 -8.74
CA CYS A 3 8.57 2.90 -10.21
C CYS A 3 8.80 1.54 -10.92
N ASP A 4 9.45 0.60 -10.22
CA ASP A 4 9.69 -0.77 -10.72
C ASP A 4 8.47 -1.69 -10.53
N CYS A 5 7.40 -1.17 -9.92
CA CYS A 5 6.16 -1.90 -9.67
C CYS A 5 5.01 -1.33 -10.50
N LYS A 6 4.14 -2.22 -10.99
CA LYS A 6 2.92 -1.83 -11.68
C LYS A 6 1.73 -1.84 -10.71
N ILE A 7 0.92 -0.79 -10.77
CA ILE A 7 -0.38 -0.78 -10.10
C ILE A 7 -1.43 -1.25 -11.11
N THR A 8 -2.09 -2.37 -10.82
CA THR A 8 -3.18 -2.92 -11.65
C THR A 8 -4.51 -2.44 -11.07
N HIS A 9 -5.27 -1.68 -11.85
CA HIS A 9 -6.53 -1.11 -11.38
C HIS A 9 -7.67 -2.12 -11.48
N CYS A 10 -8.35 -2.41 -10.37
CA CYS A 10 -9.55 -3.23 -10.37
C CYS A 10 -10.79 -2.37 -10.62
N THR A 11 -11.39 -2.52 -11.80
CA THR A 11 -12.62 -1.79 -12.18
C THR A 11 -13.90 -2.60 -11.98
N SER A 12 -13.78 -3.93 -11.90
CA SER A 12 -14.89 -4.87 -11.69
C SER A 12 -14.38 -6.17 -11.07
N ILE A 13 -15.21 -6.81 -10.24
CA ILE A 13 -14.90 -8.11 -9.61
C ILE A 13 -15.43 -9.24 -10.51
N PRO A 14 -14.68 -10.34 -10.73
CA PRO A 14 -13.39 -10.67 -10.11
C PRO A 14 -12.20 -9.98 -10.78
N CYS A 15 -11.19 -9.63 -9.98
CA CYS A 15 -9.92 -9.07 -10.44
C CYS A 15 -8.77 -9.64 -9.61
N SER A 16 -7.61 -9.82 -10.25
CA SER A 16 -6.40 -10.36 -9.64
C SER A 16 -5.16 -9.75 -10.28
N THR A 17 -4.02 -9.86 -9.61
CA THR A 17 -2.71 -9.53 -10.18
C THR A 17 -2.31 -10.57 -11.23
N THR A 18 -1.69 -10.14 -12.33
CA THR A 18 -1.20 -11.05 -13.39
C THR A 18 0.25 -11.50 -13.21
N GLY A 19 0.98 -10.89 -12.27
CA GLY A 19 2.38 -11.21 -11.98
C GLY A 19 2.81 -10.73 -10.61
N GLN A 20 4.04 -11.09 -10.22
CA GLN A 20 4.59 -10.79 -8.89
C GLN A 20 5.04 -9.32 -8.75
N ALA A 21 5.33 -8.64 -9.86
CA ALA A 21 5.73 -7.22 -9.88
C ALA A 21 4.52 -6.26 -9.96
N GLU A 22 3.37 -6.65 -9.41
CA GLU A 22 2.15 -5.85 -9.45
C GLU A 22 1.47 -5.74 -8.07
N CYS A 23 0.84 -4.59 -7.80
CA CYS A 23 -0.13 -4.44 -6.72
C CYS A 23 -1.53 -4.21 -7.29
N LEU A 24 -2.53 -4.91 -6.76
CA LEU A 24 -3.93 -4.70 -7.15
C LEU A 24 -4.51 -3.51 -6.38
N TRP A 25 -4.99 -2.49 -7.09
CA TRP A 25 -5.67 -1.34 -6.50
C TRP A 25 -7.19 -1.54 -6.56
N THR A 26 -7.84 -1.51 -5.41
CA THR A 26 -9.25 -1.90 -5.24
C THR A 26 -10.14 -0.80 -4.66
N ASP A 27 -9.63 0.41 -4.43
CA ASP A 27 -10.42 1.49 -3.82
C ASP A 27 -11.70 1.79 -4.61
N TRP A 28 -11.65 1.75 -5.94
CA TRP A 28 -12.84 1.97 -6.76
C TRP A 28 -13.92 0.91 -6.54
N VAL A 29 -13.57 -0.39 -6.52
CA VAL A 29 -14.59 -1.44 -6.39
C VAL A 29 -15.12 -1.58 -4.97
N ILE A 30 -14.27 -1.36 -3.95
CA ILE A 30 -14.61 -1.50 -2.52
C ILE A 30 -15.23 -0.22 -1.94
N GLU A 31 -14.63 0.94 -2.21
CA GLU A 31 -15.01 2.22 -1.58
C GLU A 31 -15.76 3.17 -2.54
N LYS A 32 -15.88 2.82 -3.82
CA LYS A 32 -16.45 3.69 -4.87
C LYS A 32 -15.75 5.05 -4.97
N SER A 33 -14.45 5.08 -4.68
CA SER A 33 -13.63 6.29 -4.65
C SER A 33 -12.27 6.05 -5.28
N MET A 34 -11.77 7.03 -6.05
CA MET A 34 -10.39 7.04 -6.57
C MET A 34 -9.37 7.53 -5.52
N ASN A 35 -9.84 8.01 -4.37
CA ASN A 35 -9.02 8.48 -3.27
C ASN A 35 -9.37 7.74 -1.97
N GLY A 36 -9.44 6.40 -2.06
CA GLY A 36 -9.77 5.52 -0.94
C GLY A 36 -8.56 5.21 -0.06
N ASN A 37 -8.65 4.12 0.69
CA ASN A 37 -7.65 3.77 1.69
C ASN A 37 -6.26 3.47 1.08
N GLN A 38 -6.19 2.75 -0.04
CA GLN A 38 -4.89 2.44 -0.67
C GLN A 38 -4.23 3.69 -1.21
N ALA A 39 -4.97 4.50 -1.97
CA ALA A 39 -4.47 5.73 -2.57
C ALA A 39 -3.94 6.72 -1.51
N ARG A 40 -4.57 6.79 -0.34
CA ARG A 40 -4.22 7.76 0.71
C ARG A 40 -3.12 7.31 1.65
N HIS A 41 -2.94 6.00 1.86
CA HIS A 41 -2.10 5.51 2.95
C HIS A 41 -1.05 4.47 2.53
N PHE A 42 -1.11 3.96 1.30
CA PHE A 42 -0.23 2.91 0.85
C PHE A 42 0.56 3.31 -0.39
N SER A 43 1.69 2.67 -0.60
CA SER A 43 2.49 2.75 -1.82
C SER A 43 2.81 1.34 -2.28
N CYS A 44 2.73 1.08 -3.58
CA CYS A 44 3.19 -0.18 -4.16
C CYS A 44 4.70 -0.11 -4.32
N ILE A 45 5.45 -0.95 -3.59
CA ILE A 45 6.91 -0.90 -3.57
C ILE A 45 7.51 -2.27 -3.88
N LYS A 46 8.72 -2.25 -4.44
CA LYS A 46 9.50 -3.44 -4.75
C LYS A 46 10.15 -4.00 -3.47
N ARG A 47 10.04 -5.32 -3.27
CA ARG A 47 10.66 -6.09 -2.20
C ARG A 47 11.99 -6.70 -2.66
N ASN A 48 12.73 -7.29 -1.73
CA ASN A 48 14.04 -7.91 -2.01
C ASN A 48 13.96 -9.14 -2.93
N ASP A 49 12.79 -9.78 -3.03
CA ASP A 49 12.52 -10.93 -3.90
C ASP A 49 11.98 -10.52 -5.29
N ASP A 50 12.20 -9.27 -5.67
CA ASP A 50 11.68 -8.64 -6.89
C ASP A 50 10.14 -8.57 -7.00
N SER A 51 9.40 -9.04 -6.00
CA SER A 51 7.94 -8.88 -5.94
C SER A 51 7.53 -7.47 -5.52
N CYS A 52 6.28 -7.10 -5.78
CA CYS A 52 5.69 -5.84 -5.39
C CYS A 52 4.55 -6.05 -4.40
N ALA A 53 4.45 -5.15 -3.42
CA ALA A 53 3.34 -5.19 -2.48
C ALA A 53 2.99 -3.80 -1.94
N TRP A 54 1.77 -3.70 -1.44
CA TRP A 54 1.32 -2.54 -0.70
C TRP A 54 2.10 -2.39 0.61
N TYR A 55 2.68 -1.21 0.79
CA TYR A 55 3.39 -0.81 1.98
C TYR A 55 2.78 0.46 2.56
N ARG A 56 2.37 0.38 3.83
CA ARG A 56 1.95 1.53 4.62
C ARG A 56 3.20 1.99 5.36
N GLY A 57 3.80 3.10 4.91
CA GLY A 57 4.98 3.67 5.57
C GLY A 57 4.81 3.70 7.09
N SER A 58 5.89 3.49 7.84
CA SER A 58 5.88 3.76 9.27
C SER A 58 5.58 5.24 9.47
N ALA A 59 4.37 5.56 9.94
CA ALA A 59 4.16 6.86 10.56
C ALA A 59 5.21 6.97 11.68
N PRO A 60 6.03 8.03 11.74
CA PRO A 60 6.93 8.19 12.87
C PRO A 60 6.11 8.08 14.16
N PRO A 61 6.59 7.33 15.18
CA PRO A 61 5.91 7.27 16.46
C PRO A 61 5.61 8.69 16.92
N LYS A 62 4.38 8.95 17.38
CA LYS A 62 4.07 10.24 18.01
C LYS A 62 5.08 10.41 19.15
N LYS A 63 5.82 11.53 19.15
CA LYS A 63 6.89 11.81 20.11
C LYS A 63 6.41 11.73 21.56
N ASP A 64 5.10 11.86 21.80
CA ASP A 64 4.47 11.83 23.11
C ASP A 64 4.57 10.48 23.86
N PHE A 65 5.03 9.39 23.23
CA PHE A 65 5.19 8.07 23.86
C PHE A 65 6.63 7.67 24.19
N MET A 66 7.64 8.51 23.91
CA MET A 66 9.05 8.19 24.16
C MET A 66 9.62 8.78 25.47
N ASP A 67 8.80 9.48 26.27
CA ASP A 67 9.24 10.16 27.50
C ASP A 67 8.70 9.53 28.79
N ILE A 68 8.40 8.23 28.80
CA ILE A 68 8.19 7.50 30.06
C ILE A 68 9.55 6.90 30.47
N GLU A 69 10.33 7.68 31.21
CA GLU A 69 11.45 7.17 31.98
C GLU A 69 10.91 6.23 33.08
N ASP A 70 11.44 5.00 33.12
CA ASP A 70 11.14 3.96 34.11
C ASP A 70 11.70 4.39 35.50
N PRO A 71 10.92 4.29 36.61
CA PRO A 71 11.34 4.74 37.94
C PRO A 71 12.54 3.99 38.56
#